data_AF-A0A7W8NQJ3-F1
#
_entry.id   AF-A0A7W8NQJ3-F1
#
_cell.length_a   1.000
_cell.length_b   1.000
_cell.length_c   1.000
_cell.angle_alpha   90.00
_cell.angle_beta   90.00
_cell.angle_gamma   90.00
#
_symmetry.space_group_name_H-M   'P 1'
#
loop_
_entity.id
_entity.type
_entity.pdbx_description
1 polymer ?
#
loop_
_entity_poly.entity_id
_entity_poly.type
_entity_poly.pdbx_seq_one_letter_code
_entity_poly.pdbx_strand_id
1 'polypeptide(L)'
;MLSPRFWFLSGLSLILTACPATPVPSPPGTSATSVTGTIVEANSFEVDEATRPWSGGAGRVDGETATGAVIATGTLEASGAFTLPLPATVPASALHPFNADNAPNLNELVSQLPDASCTGTPKFSTQSAQLAFLDLFAVGTVTGHAQSLQARHTTSQTTTATGTVYQQTDVTREGGLVYLDAPVTVTGTVTCTGNSGTVRLGVSFNVEFAKGWNRVTQEVTDTRVLTETPSGFIGDAEIMLTLTSGVLPREQWVVLSPPLPSGQHVNRPGGFFMRPTLLTPGNGVPVPIPLIR
;
A
#
# COMPACT_ATOMS: atom_id res chain seq x y z
N MET A 1 14.90 -45.39 59.57
CA MET A 1 14.03 -44.22 59.82
C MET A 1 13.88 -43.44 58.53
N LEU A 2 12.65 -43.03 58.23
CA LEU A 2 12.15 -42.65 56.90
C LEU A 2 12.72 -41.33 56.36
N SER A 3 12.95 -41.32 55.05
CA SER A 3 13.30 -40.19 54.20
C SER A 3 12.06 -39.35 53.83
N PRO A 4 12.18 -38.03 53.64
CA PRO A 4 11.23 -37.29 52.82
C PRO A 4 11.87 -36.86 51.50
N ARG A 5 11.21 -37.29 50.41
CA ARG A 5 11.42 -36.87 49.02
C ARG A 5 10.77 -35.50 48.82
N PHE A 6 11.53 -34.51 48.36
CA PHE A 6 11.00 -33.24 47.87
C PHE A 6 10.60 -33.40 46.40
N TRP A 7 9.32 -33.22 46.11
CA TRP A 7 8.77 -33.17 44.75
C TRP A 7 8.93 -31.75 44.20
N PHE A 8 9.74 -31.60 43.15
CA PHE A 8 9.72 -30.41 42.30
C PHE A 8 8.51 -30.50 41.36
N LEU A 9 7.47 -29.72 41.63
CA LEU A 9 6.39 -29.47 40.67
C LEU A 9 6.88 -28.47 39.63
N SER A 10 7.36 -28.99 38.50
CA SER A 10 7.58 -28.22 37.28
C SER A 10 6.25 -27.63 36.81
N GLY A 11 6.08 -26.32 37.03
CA GLY A 11 4.98 -25.55 36.44
C GLY A 11 5.19 -25.43 34.93
N LEU A 12 4.43 -26.21 34.16
CA LEU A 12 4.25 -25.96 32.73
C LEU A 12 3.46 -24.65 32.58
N SER A 13 4.16 -23.55 32.34
CA SER A 13 3.55 -22.34 31.79
C SER A 13 3.12 -22.65 30.35
N LEU A 14 1.84 -22.97 30.15
CA LEU A 14 1.23 -22.97 28.82
C LEU A 14 1.30 -21.54 28.27
N ILE A 15 2.32 -21.26 27.47
CA ILE A 15 2.34 -20.09 26.60
C ILE A 15 1.31 -20.39 25.51
N LEU A 16 0.06 -19.99 25.75
CA LEU A 16 -0.92 -19.79 24.69
C LEU A 16 -0.32 -18.71 23.78
N THR A 17 0.38 -19.14 22.73
CA THR A 17 0.66 -18.29 21.57
C THR A 17 -0.69 -17.91 20.99
N ALA A 18 -1.23 -16.78 21.47
CA ALA A 18 -2.41 -16.17 20.92
C ALA A 18 -2.16 -15.98 19.43
N CYS A 19 -2.89 -16.73 18.60
CA CYS A 19 -2.90 -16.53 17.17
C CYS A 19 -3.24 -15.04 16.94
N PRO A 20 -2.47 -14.29 16.14
CA PRO A 20 -2.76 -12.87 15.93
C PRO A 20 -4.20 -12.75 15.45
N ALA A 21 -5.04 -12.10 16.26
CA ALA A 21 -6.45 -11.93 15.95
C ALA A 21 -6.53 -11.26 14.58
N THR A 22 -7.20 -11.91 13.63
CA THR A 22 -7.44 -11.32 12.33
C THR A 22 -8.22 -10.01 12.57
N PRO A 23 -7.70 -8.85 12.14
CA PRO A 23 -8.38 -7.58 12.38
C PRO A 23 -9.77 -7.65 11.76
N VAL A 24 -10.79 -7.36 12.58
CA VAL A 24 -12.18 -7.30 12.10
C VAL A 24 -12.28 -6.07 11.21
N PRO A 25 -12.65 -6.22 9.93
CA PRO A 25 -12.80 -5.08 9.03
C PRO A 25 -13.85 -4.12 9.58
N SER A 26 -13.54 -2.83 9.59
CA SER A 26 -14.54 -1.82 9.92
C SER A 26 -15.58 -1.77 8.79
N PRO A 27 -16.88 -1.59 9.11
CA PRO A 27 -17.88 -1.39 8.07
C PRO A 27 -17.48 -0.20 7.16
N PRO A 28 -17.71 -0.31 5.84
CA PRO A 28 -17.55 0.84 4.94
C PRO A 28 -18.29 2.06 5.48
N GLY A 29 -17.70 3.25 5.33
CA GLY A 29 -18.32 4.49 5.80
C GLY A 29 -18.26 4.74 7.31
N THR A 30 -17.39 4.03 8.06
CA THR A 30 -17.11 4.36 9.47
C THR A 30 -15.82 5.17 9.62
N SER A 31 -15.87 6.25 10.42
CA SER A 31 -14.71 7.09 10.70
C SER A 31 -13.82 6.48 11.79
N ALA A 32 -12.52 6.34 11.53
CA ALA A 32 -11.53 5.92 12.52
C ALA A 32 -11.20 7.06 13.50
N THR A 33 -11.04 6.71 14.78
CA THR A 33 -10.57 7.64 15.83
C THR A 33 -9.12 7.38 16.23
N SER A 34 -8.57 6.23 15.84
CA SER A 34 -7.20 5.84 16.11
C SER A 34 -6.72 4.81 15.07
N VAL A 35 -5.40 4.72 14.92
CA VAL A 35 -4.72 3.65 14.18
C VAL A 35 -3.79 2.93 15.13
N THR A 36 -3.80 1.61 15.02
CA THR A 36 -2.97 0.71 15.82
C THR A 36 -2.30 -0.26 14.86
N GLY A 37 -1.09 -0.70 15.18
CA GLY A 37 -0.42 -1.69 14.35
C GLY A 37 0.93 -2.07 14.90
N THR A 38 1.72 -2.73 14.07
CA THR A 38 3.11 -3.07 14.38
C THR A 38 4.02 -2.58 13.26
N ILE A 39 5.02 -1.79 13.60
CA ILE A 39 6.09 -1.43 12.67
C ILE A 39 7.07 -2.60 12.52
N VAL A 40 7.51 -2.84 11.30
CA VAL A 40 8.58 -3.77 10.93
C VAL A 40 9.53 -3.10 9.96
N GLU A 41 10.67 -3.71 9.72
CA GLU A 41 11.67 -3.18 8.79
C GLU A 41 11.77 -4.06 7.54
N ALA A 42 12.06 -3.44 6.40
CA ALA A 42 12.42 -4.12 5.14
C ALA A 42 13.61 -3.40 4.50
N ASN A 43 14.33 -4.06 3.58
CA ASN A 43 15.44 -3.42 2.88
C ASN A 43 14.97 -2.70 1.61
N SER A 44 13.84 -3.11 1.04
CA SER A 44 13.14 -2.43 -0.04
C SER A 44 11.61 -2.52 0.12
N PHE A 45 10.87 -2.03 -0.87
CA PHE A 45 9.41 -2.17 -0.94
C PHE A 45 9.00 -3.16 -2.04
N GLU A 46 9.89 -4.10 -2.38
CA GLU A 46 9.66 -5.06 -3.46
C GLU A 46 8.61 -6.12 -3.08
N VAL A 47 8.05 -6.75 -4.12
CA VAL A 47 7.04 -7.79 -3.98
C VAL A 47 7.65 -9.00 -3.26
N ASP A 48 6.91 -9.55 -2.28
CA ASP A 48 7.31 -10.71 -1.46
C ASP A 48 8.55 -10.51 -0.56
N GLU A 49 8.91 -9.27 -0.23
CA GLU A 49 10.08 -9.04 0.62
C GLU A 49 9.89 -9.53 2.07
N ALA A 50 10.93 -10.17 2.59
CA ALA A 50 11.01 -10.59 3.98
C ALA A 50 11.15 -9.38 4.91
N THR A 51 10.15 -9.17 5.76
CA THR A 51 10.24 -8.19 6.84
C THR A 51 11.05 -8.73 8.01
N ARG A 52 11.76 -7.86 8.72
CA ARG A 52 12.40 -8.17 10.00
C ARG A 52 11.73 -7.40 11.15
N PRO A 53 11.81 -7.90 12.40
CA PRO A 53 11.28 -7.19 13.55
C PRO A 53 11.86 -5.78 13.68
N TRP A 54 11.06 -4.85 14.21
CA TRP A 54 11.50 -3.50 14.52
C TRP A 54 12.72 -3.49 15.44
N SER A 55 13.75 -2.75 15.05
CA SER A 55 14.99 -2.57 15.80
C SER A 55 15.17 -1.15 16.34
N GLY A 56 14.27 -0.22 15.98
CA GLY A 56 14.35 1.18 16.37
C GLY A 56 13.98 1.50 17.83
N GLY A 57 13.70 0.50 18.67
CA GLY A 57 13.41 0.69 20.10
C GLY A 57 12.10 1.43 20.38
N ALA A 58 11.88 1.82 21.64
CA ALA A 58 10.69 2.60 22.02
C ALA A 58 10.82 4.07 21.59
N GLY A 59 9.70 4.72 21.30
CA GLY A 59 9.64 6.09 20.84
C GLY A 59 8.21 6.56 20.57
N ARG A 60 7.99 7.19 19.41
CA ARG A 60 6.66 7.66 19.00
C ARG A 60 6.39 7.41 17.51
N VAL A 61 5.12 7.47 17.13
CA VAL A 61 4.68 7.56 15.74
C VAL A 61 4.03 8.92 15.53
N ASP A 62 4.52 9.68 14.56
CA ASP A 62 3.91 10.93 14.14
C ASP A 62 3.02 10.67 12.93
N GLY A 63 1.85 11.30 12.90
CA GLY A 63 0.98 11.35 11.73
C GLY A 63 1.16 12.70 11.04
N GLU A 64 1.70 12.68 9.83
CA GLU A 64 2.07 13.85 9.06
C GLU A 64 1.12 14.05 7.88
N THR A 65 0.87 15.31 7.53
CA THR A 65 0.19 15.65 6.27
C THR A 65 1.16 15.58 5.10
N ALA A 66 0.66 15.68 3.86
CA ALA A 66 1.49 15.73 2.65
C ALA A 66 2.54 16.87 2.63
N THR A 67 2.43 17.85 3.52
CA THR A 67 3.42 18.95 3.68
C THR A 67 4.51 18.64 4.73
N GLY A 68 4.45 17.47 5.37
CA GLY A 68 5.31 17.10 6.50
C GLY A 68 4.88 17.69 7.84
N ALA A 69 3.77 18.44 7.89
CA ALA A 69 3.27 18.97 9.15
C ALA A 69 2.67 17.84 10.01
N VAL A 70 3.20 17.66 11.22
CA VAL A 70 2.69 16.71 12.22
C VAL A 70 1.34 17.19 12.74
N ILE A 71 0.30 16.36 12.61
CA ILE A 71 -1.07 16.63 13.07
C ILE A 71 -1.57 15.61 14.09
N ALA A 72 -0.82 14.52 14.31
CA ALA A 72 -1.09 13.51 15.32
C ALA A 72 0.23 12.97 15.89
N THR A 73 0.25 12.62 17.17
CA THR A 73 1.40 11.94 17.79
C THR A 73 0.90 10.82 18.68
N GLY A 74 1.49 9.65 18.52
CA GLY A 74 1.16 8.41 19.22
C GLY A 74 2.37 7.79 19.91
N THR A 75 2.18 6.64 20.54
CA THR A 75 3.25 5.90 21.23
C THR A 75 3.78 4.78 20.35
N LEU A 76 5.10 4.55 20.37
CA LEU A 76 5.76 3.41 19.74
C LEU A 76 6.50 2.59 20.80
N GLU A 77 6.15 1.34 20.96
CA GLU A 77 6.83 0.42 21.87
C GLU A 77 8.10 -0.16 21.23
N ALA A 78 9.02 -0.67 22.06
CA ALA A 78 10.23 -1.35 21.58
C ALA A 78 9.93 -2.62 20.76
N SER A 79 8.73 -3.19 20.87
CA SER A 79 8.22 -4.31 20.07
C SER A 79 7.82 -3.90 18.64
N GLY A 80 7.77 -2.59 18.35
CA GLY A 80 7.18 -2.04 17.13
C GLY A 80 5.67 -1.82 17.23
N ALA A 81 5.00 -2.29 18.28
CA ALA A 81 3.59 -2.02 18.49
C ALA A 81 3.36 -0.52 18.72
N PHE A 82 2.34 0.04 18.06
CA PHE A 82 2.03 1.46 18.20
C PHE A 82 0.53 1.73 18.30
N THR A 83 0.22 2.90 18.85
CA THR A 83 -1.13 3.48 18.85
C THR A 83 -1.02 4.96 18.53
N LEU A 84 -1.73 5.39 17.49
CA LEU A 84 -1.82 6.77 17.03
C LEU A 84 -3.26 7.26 17.16
N PRO A 85 -3.59 8.12 18.15
CA PRO A 85 -4.88 8.78 18.19
C PRO A 85 -5.01 9.77 17.02
N LEU A 86 -6.14 9.75 16.33
CA LEU A 86 -6.38 10.62 15.19
C LEU A 86 -7.16 11.87 15.61
N PRO A 87 -6.79 13.07 15.12
CA PRO A 87 -7.51 14.29 15.47
C PRO A 87 -8.90 14.26 14.86
N ALA A 88 -9.91 14.73 15.60
CA ALA A 88 -11.28 14.80 15.11
C ALA A 88 -11.47 15.79 13.94
N THR A 89 -10.56 16.75 13.80
CA THR A 89 -10.56 17.78 12.76
C THR A 89 -9.16 17.99 12.21
N VAL A 90 -9.04 18.22 10.91
CA VAL A 90 -7.78 18.57 10.23
C VAL A 90 -7.77 20.08 9.91
N PRO A 91 -6.65 20.80 10.12
CA PRO A 91 -6.56 22.22 9.75
C PRO A 91 -6.83 22.45 8.26
N ALA A 92 -7.56 23.53 7.93
CA ALA A 92 -7.91 23.83 6.54
C ALA A 92 -6.70 24.00 5.60
N SER A 93 -5.55 24.40 6.12
CA SER A 93 -4.29 24.51 5.36
C SER A 93 -3.73 23.17 4.88
N ALA A 94 -4.17 22.06 5.46
CA ALA A 94 -3.81 20.71 5.07
C ALA A 94 -4.90 20.01 4.24
N LEU A 95 -6.03 20.69 3.98
CA LEU A 95 -7.13 20.17 3.19
C LEU A 95 -6.98 20.55 1.73
N HIS A 96 -7.28 19.62 0.83
CA HIS A 96 -7.25 19.80 -0.62
C HIS A 96 -8.59 19.39 -1.25
N PRO A 97 -9.03 20.01 -2.36
CA PRO A 97 -10.26 19.60 -3.02
C PRO A 97 -10.26 18.12 -3.40
N PHE A 98 -11.33 17.38 -3.10
CA PHE A 98 -11.49 15.99 -3.52
C PHE A 98 -12.23 15.92 -4.86
N ASN A 99 -11.46 15.87 -5.94
CA ASN A 99 -11.95 15.85 -7.31
C ASN A 99 -11.14 14.84 -8.15
N ALA A 100 -11.43 14.70 -9.44
CA ALA A 100 -10.73 13.76 -10.31
C ALA A 100 -9.22 14.04 -10.44
N ASP A 101 -8.79 15.29 -10.29
CA ASP A 101 -7.38 15.68 -10.41
C ASP A 101 -6.54 15.29 -9.19
N ASN A 102 -7.18 15.34 -8.01
CA ASN A 102 -6.59 14.98 -6.72
C ASN A 102 -7.04 13.61 -6.22
N ALA A 103 -7.90 12.92 -6.98
CA ALA A 103 -8.25 11.53 -6.72
C ALA A 103 -6.97 10.71 -6.84
N PRO A 104 -6.80 9.70 -5.98
CA PRO A 104 -5.55 8.97 -5.88
C PRO A 104 -5.06 8.47 -7.25
N ASN A 105 -3.95 9.08 -7.69
CA ASN A 105 -3.01 8.57 -8.67
C ASN A 105 -3.53 8.30 -10.11
N LEU A 106 -4.73 8.74 -10.49
CA LEU A 106 -5.18 8.52 -11.87
C LEU A 106 -4.28 9.26 -12.86
N ASN A 107 -3.96 10.53 -12.59
CA ASN A 107 -3.12 11.34 -13.46
C ASN A 107 -1.68 10.83 -13.55
N GLU A 108 -1.09 10.38 -12.43
CA GLU A 108 0.27 9.83 -12.46
C GLU A 108 0.29 8.44 -13.13
N LEU A 109 -0.68 7.55 -12.90
CA LEU A 109 -0.79 6.28 -13.65
C LEU A 109 -0.98 6.50 -15.15
N VAL A 110 -1.85 7.45 -15.53
CA VAL A 110 -2.05 7.80 -16.95
C VAL A 110 -0.79 8.43 -17.54
N SER A 111 -0.04 9.24 -16.78
CA SER A 111 1.22 9.83 -17.26
C SER A 111 2.29 8.80 -17.59
N GLN A 112 2.18 7.59 -17.04
CA GLN A 112 3.07 6.48 -17.35
C GLN A 112 2.74 5.79 -18.69
N LEU A 113 1.61 6.11 -19.29
CA LEU A 113 1.19 5.64 -20.61
C LEU A 113 1.16 6.84 -21.57
N PRO A 114 2.33 7.38 -21.99
CA PRO A 114 2.36 8.47 -22.95
C PRO A 114 1.58 8.04 -24.20
N ASP A 115 0.71 8.92 -24.67
CA ASP A 115 -0.20 8.70 -25.80
C ASP A 115 -1.34 7.70 -25.58
N ALA A 116 -1.69 7.35 -24.34
CA ALA A 116 -2.89 6.56 -24.10
C ALA A 116 -4.18 7.33 -24.40
N SER A 117 -5.15 6.63 -24.99
CA SER A 117 -6.53 7.11 -25.09
C SER A 117 -7.33 6.61 -23.89
N CYS A 118 -7.83 7.53 -23.07
CA CYS A 118 -8.63 7.21 -21.89
C CYS A 118 -10.11 7.48 -22.13
N THR A 119 -10.95 6.59 -21.61
CA THR A 119 -12.42 6.72 -21.63
C THR A 119 -12.98 6.51 -20.23
N GLY A 120 -14.17 7.09 -19.98
CA GLY A 120 -14.81 7.06 -18.67
C GLY A 120 -14.31 8.18 -17.74
N THR A 121 -15.03 8.38 -16.64
CA THR A 121 -14.72 9.39 -15.62
C THR A 121 -15.20 8.94 -14.25
N PRO A 122 -14.44 9.23 -13.17
CA PRO A 122 -14.95 9.06 -11.82
C PRO A 122 -16.06 10.09 -11.53
N LYS A 123 -17.07 9.66 -10.78
CA LYS A 123 -18.18 10.48 -10.30
C LYS A 123 -18.14 10.57 -8.79
N PHE A 124 -18.26 11.79 -8.27
CA PHE A 124 -18.24 12.10 -6.84
C PHE A 124 -19.63 12.55 -6.42
N SER A 125 -20.16 11.99 -5.32
CA SER A 125 -21.44 12.44 -4.76
C SER A 125 -21.39 13.89 -4.25
N THR A 126 -20.23 14.32 -3.76
CA THR A 126 -20.02 15.61 -3.10
C THR A 126 -18.77 16.29 -3.67
N GLN A 127 -18.93 17.16 -4.68
CA GLN A 127 -17.80 17.81 -5.38
C GLN A 127 -17.06 18.86 -4.54
N SER A 128 -17.68 19.37 -3.47
CA SER A 128 -17.09 20.36 -2.57
C SER A 128 -16.31 19.74 -1.42
N ALA A 129 -16.25 18.41 -1.31
CA ALA A 129 -15.54 17.74 -0.24
C ALA A 129 -14.04 18.05 -0.32
N GLN A 130 -13.41 18.16 0.84
CA GLN A 130 -11.98 18.34 0.96
C GLN A 130 -11.36 17.15 1.70
N LEU A 131 -10.15 16.78 1.29
CA LEU A 131 -9.43 15.64 1.82
C LEU A 131 -8.08 16.03 2.41
N ALA A 132 -7.59 15.20 3.33
CA ALA A 132 -6.18 15.16 3.71
C ALA A 132 -5.70 13.71 3.80
N PHE A 133 -4.44 13.48 3.44
CA PHE A 133 -3.75 12.21 3.66
C PHE A 133 -2.94 12.27 4.97
N LEU A 134 -2.80 11.13 5.63
CA LEU A 134 -1.95 11.00 6.82
C LEU A 134 -0.84 9.97 6.60
N ASP A 135 0.38 10.45 6.39
CA ASP A 135 1.57 9.62 6.34
C ASP A 135 2.04 9.30 7.77
N LEU A 136 2.43 8.05 8.03
CA LEU A 136 2.96 7.66 9.34
C LEU A 136 4.49 7.78 9.33
N PHE A 137 5.04 8.42 10.35
CA PHE A 137 6.48 8.59 10.54
C PHE A 137 6.92 8.00 11.89
N ALA A 138 7.75 6.97 11.85
CA ALA A 138 8.28 6.32 13.04
C ALA A 138 9.49 7.10 13.58
N VAL A 139 9.51 7.36 14.89
CA VAL A 139 10.60 8.05 15.57
C VAL A 139 11.12 7.21 16.73
N GLY A 140 12.28 6.58 16.52
CA GLY A 140 13.07 5.86 17.52
C GLY A 140 14.58 6.01 17.24
N THR A 141 15.37 4.98 17.52
CA THR A 141 16.78 4.91 17.05
C THR A 141 16.86 4.66 15.55
N VAL A 142 15.84 4.02 14.99
CA VAL A 142 15.53 4.00 13.55
C VAL A 142 14.38 4.99 13.33
N THR A 143 14.46 5.78 12.26
CA THR A 143 13.40 6.74 11.91
C THR A 143 13.06 6.63 10.43
N GLY A 144 11.79 6.78 10.07
CA GLY A 144 11.39 6.76 8.69
C GLY A 144 9.88 6.69 8.50
N HIS A 145 9.44 6.93 7.27
CA HIS A 145 8.03 6.74 6.92
C HIS A 145 7.67 5.25 6.96
N ALA A 146 6.53 4.96 7.56
CA ALA A 146 5.98 3.63 7.69
C ALA A 146 4.76 3.48 6.75
N GLN A 147 4.70 2.39 5.99
CA GLN A 147 3.62 2.15 5.02
C GLN A 147 2.97 0.78 5.26
N SER A 148 1.64 0.71 5.22
CA SER A 148 0.94 -0.58 5.24
C SER A 148 1.00 -1.18 3.84
N LEU A 149 1.82 -2.21 3.66
CA LEU A 149 2.07 -2.82 2.37
C LEU A 149 1.83 -4.33 2.43
N GLN A 150 1.14 -4.85 1.42
CA GLN A 150 1.08 -6.27 1.14
C GLN A 150 1.27 -6.45 -0.36
N ALA A 151 2.29 -7.21 -0.73
CA ALA A 151 2.51 -7.58 -2.12
C ALA A 151 2.45 -9.09 -2.29
N ARG A 152 2.12 -9.55 -3.50
CA ARG A 152 2.09 -10.96 -3.89
C ARG A 152 2.50 -11.08 -5.35
N HIS A 153 3.50 -11.92 -5.62
CA HIS A 153 3.88 -12.28 -6.99
C HIS A 153 3.34 -13.66 -7.36
N THR A 154 2.90 -13.81 -8.60
CA THR A 154 2.61 -15.12 -9.18
C THR A 154 3.13 -15.17 -10.62
N THR A 155 3.88 -16.22 -10.93
CA THR A 155 4.35 -16.50 -12.30
C THR A 155 3.88 -17.88 -12.71
N SER A 156 3.40 -17.99 -13.95
CA SER A 156 3.09 -19.27 -14.59
C SER A 156 3.68 -19.30 -16.00
N GLN A 157 4.06 -20.50 -16.43
CA GLN A 157 4.68 -20.74 -17.72
C GLN A 157 3.94 -21.87 -18.43
N THR A 158 3.57 -21.63 -19.68
CA THR A 158 2.92 -22.62 -20.55
C THR A 158 3.70 -22.73 -21.85
N THR A 159 4.32 -23.89 -22.09
CA THR A 159 5.02 -24.17 -23.35
C THR A 159 4.06 -24.77 -24.37
N THR A 160 3.98 -24.17 -25.55
CA THR A 160 3.16 -24.62 -26.68
C THR A 160 4.04 -24.96 -27.88
N ALA A 161 3.49 -25.60 -28.92
CA ALA A 161 4.23 -25.89 -30.16
C ALA A 161 4.71 -24.62 -30.89
N THR A 162 4.07 -23.48 -30.64
CA THR A 162 4.35 -22.18 -31.27
C THR A 162 5.29 -21.28 -30.45
N GLY A 163 5.67 -21.70 -29.23
CA GLY A 163 6.52 -20.92 -28.34
C GLY A 163 6.14 -21.07 -26.87
N THR A 164 6.88 -20.39 -26.01
CA THR A 164 6.61 -20.35 -24.56
C THR A 164 5.80 -19.10 -24.22
N VAL A 165 4.71 -19.27 -23.48
CA VAL A 165 3.92 -18.18 -22.91
C VAL A 165 4.24 -18.06 -21.42
N TYR A 166 4.60 -16.87 -21.00
CA TYR A 166 4.83 -16.52 -19.61
C TYR A 166 3.70 -15.59 -19.17
N GLN A 167 3.00 -15.95 -18.09
CA GLN A 167 2.01 -15.09 -17.47
C GLN A 167 2.49 -14.71 -16.07
N GLN A 168 2.68 -13.41 -15.86
CA GLN A 168 3.04 -12.81 -14.59
C GLN A 168 1.83 -12.05 -14.05
N THR A 169 1.58 -12.16 -12.76
CA THR A 169 0.58 -11.36 -12.06
C THR A 169 1.15 -10.89 -10.73
N ASP A 170 1.30 -9.58 -10.62
CA ASP A 170 1.74 -8.86 -9.44
C ASP A 170 0.52 -8.19 -8.80
N VAL A 171 0.28 -8.47 -7.52
CA VAL A 171 -0.78 -7.80 -6.76
C VAL A 171 -0.12 -7.04 -5.61
N THR A 172 -0.26 -5.72 -5.63
CA THR A 172 0.24 -4.84 -4.58
C THR A 172 -0.93 -4.15 -3.91
N ARG A 173 -1.00 -4.24 -2.59
CA ARG A 173 -1.99 -3.58 -1.74
C ARG A 173 -1.30 -2.58 -0.83
N GLU A 174 -1.62 -1.31 -0.98
CA GLU A 174 -1.15 -0.22 -0.14
C GLU A 174 -2.31 0.27 0.74
N GLY A 175 -2.06 0.39 2.04
CA GLY A 175 -3.01 0.87 3.02
C GLY A 175 -2.66 2.28 3.48
N GLY A 176 -3.68 3.13 3.59
CA GLY A 176 -3.51 4.50 4.04
C GLY A 176 -4.72 5.05 4.78
N LEU A 177 -4.57 6.30 5.23
CA LEU A 177 -5.58 7.04 5.97
C LEU A 177 -5.93 8.32 5.22
N VAL A 178 -7.24 8.50 5.00
CA VAL A 178 -7.78 9.67 4.30
C VAL A 178 -8.82 10.34 5.18
N TYR A 179 -8.59 11.58 5.56
CA TYR A 179 -9.61 12.42 6.16
C TYR A 179 -10.49 13.04 5.08
N LEU A 180 -11.80 13.09 5.30
CA LEU A 180 -12.74 13.87 4.50
C LEU A 180 -13.61 14.76 5.39
N ASP A 181 -13.83 16.00 4.98
CA ASP A 181 -14.67 16.95 5.73
C ASP A 181 -16.19 16.72 5.58
N ALA A 182 -16.58 15.91 4.59
CA ALA A 182 -17.93 15.48 4.27
C ALA A 182 -17.95 14.02 3.79
N PRO A 183 -19.08 13.29 3.91
CA PRO A 183 -19.19 11.96 3.32
C PRO A 183 -19.17 12.04 1.78
N VAL A 184 -18.50 11.08 1.15
CA VAL A 184 -18.31 11.04 -0.31
C VAL A 184 -18.42 9.61 -0.82
N THR A 185 -19.21 9.41 -1.87
CA THR A 185 -19.18 8.20 -2.68
C THR A 185 -18.48 8.49 -4.01
N VAL A 186 -17.51 7.65 -4.36
CA VAL A 186 -16.81 7.70 -5.65
C VAL A 186 -17.18 6.48 -6.47
N THR A 187 -17.77 6.69 -7.65
CA THR A 187 -18.19 5.61 -8.56
C THR A 187 -17.66 5.83 -9.96
N GLY A 188 -17.56 4.76 -10.74
CA GLY A 188 -17.25 4.83 -12.17
C GLY A 188 -16.04 4.00 -12.54
N THR A 189 -15.71 4.02 -13.82
CA THR A 189 -14.59 3.27 -14.37
C THR A 189 -13.84 4.16 -15.35
N VAL A 190 -12.52 4.10 -15.32
CA VAL A 190 -11.65 4.71 -16.31
C VAL A 190 -10.88 3.61 -17.01
N THR A 191 -10.85 3.63 -18.34
CA THR A 191 -10.09 2.68 -19.14
C THR A 191 -9.20 3.43 -20.09
N CYS A 192 -7.89 3.21 -19.99
CA CYS A 192 -6.88 3.78 -20.86
C CYS A 192 -6.24 2.68 -21.70
N THR A 193 -6.12 2.92 -23.00
CA THR A 193 -5.46 2.01 -23.95
C THR A 193 -4.30 2.73 -24.61
N GLY A 194 -3.09 2.17 -24.50
CA GLY A 194 -1.91 2.68 -25.20
C GLY A 194 -2.03 2.54 -26.73
N ASN A 195 -1.28 3.33 -27.49
CA ASN A 195 -1.35 3.39 -28.96
C ASN A 195 -1.17 2.05 -29.69
N SER A 196 -0.40 1.12 -29.12
CA SER A 196 -0.22 -0.24 -29.66
C SER A 196 -1.40 -1.17 -29.38
N GLY A 197 -2.35 -0.77 -28.52
CA GLY A 197 -3.43 -1.62 -28.03
C GLY A 197 -3.00 -2.68 -27.01
N THR A 198 -1.70 -2.84 -26.78
CA THR A 198 -1.10 -3.91 -25.96
C THR A 198 -1.07 -3.60 -24.47
N VAL A 199 -1.24 -2.34 -24.07
CA VAL A 199 -1.30 -1.94 -22.66
C VAL A 199 -2.66 -1.37 -22.35
N ARG A 200 -3.34 -1.97 -21.38
CA ARG A 200 -4.63 -1.54 -20.86
C ARG A 200 -4.51 -1.20 -19.38
N LEU A 201 -4.99 -0.02 -19.02
CA LEU A 201 -5.14 0.39 -17.63
C LEU A 201 -6.63 0.54 -17.34
N GLY A 202 -7.13 -0.22 -16.38
CA GLY A 202 -8.49 -0.10 -15.86
C GLY A 202 -8.48 0.39 -14.42
N VAL A 203 -9.25 1.42 -14.12
CA VAL A 203 -9.45 1.91 -12.76
C VAL A 203 -10.93 1.80 -12.42
N SER A 204 -11.25 1.05 -11.37
CA SER A 204 -12.63 0.89 -10.90
C SER A 204 -12.82 1.61 -9.57
N PHE A 205 -13.77 2.52 -9.54
CA PHE A 205 -14.18 3.24 -8.35
C PHE A 205 -15.55 2.73 -7.89
N ASN A 206 -15.59 2.22 -6.67
CA ASN A 206 -16.83 1.97 -5.96
C ASN A 206 -16.56 2.07 -4.45
N VAL A 207 -16.33 3.30 -3.99
CA VAL A 207 -15.86 3.57 -2.63
C VAL A 207 -16.81 4.52 -1.92
N GLU A 208 -17.16 4.17 -0.69
CA GLU A 208 -17.92 5.01 0.21
C GLU A 208 -17.05 5.47 1.37
N PHE A 209 -16.93 6.78 1.52
CA PHE A 209 -16.18 7.42 2.58
C PHE A 209 -17.12 8.11 3.57
N ALA A 210 -16.82 7.92 4.85
CA ALA A 210 -17.39 8.69 5.93
C ALA A 210 -16.81 10.11 5.95
N LYS A 211 -17.49 11.03 6.61
CA LYS A 211 -16.84 12.20 7.18
C LYS A 211 -15.85 11.77 8.28
N GLY A 212 -14.68 12.38 8.31
CA GLY A 212 -13.59 12.04 9.24
C GLY A 212 -12.53 11.15 8.59
N TRP A 213 -11.76 10.44 9.41
CA TRP A 213 -10.69 9.55 8.94
C TRP A 213 -11.24 8.23 8.42
N ASN A 214 -10.83 7.83 7.23
CA ASN A 214 -11.19 6.57 6.60
C ASN A 214 -9.91 5.75 6.41
N ARG A 215 -9.99 4.45 6.71
CA ARG A 215 -8.97 3.49 6.28
C ARG A 215 -9.23 3.17 4.81
N VAL A 216 -8.19 3.23 3.99
CA VAL A 216 -8.28 2.99 2.56
C VAL A 216 -7.26 1.94 2.19
N THR A 217 -7.67 0.96 1.40
CA THR A 217 -6.77 0.04 0.71
C THR A 217 -6.86 0.32 -0.78
N GLN A 218 -5.72 0.60 -1.38
CA GLN A 218 -5.51 0.59 -2.80
C GLN A 218 -4.93 -0.76 -3.21
N GLU A 219 -5.51 -1.41 -4.20
CA GLU A 219 -4.99 -2.62 -4.81
C GLU A 219 -4.63 -2.34 -6.27
N VAL A 220 -3.39 -2.62 -6.65
CA VAL A 220 -2.89 -2.62 -8.02
C VAL A 220 -2.63 -4.06 -8.42
N THR A 221 -3.29 -4.52 -9.47
CA THR A 221 -3.01 -5.80 -10.11
C THR A 221 -2.37 -5.53 -11.47
N ASP A 222 -1.12 -5.92 -11.67
CA ASP A 222 -0.42 -5.88 -12.97
C ASP A 222 -0.33 -7.31 -13.50
N THR A 223 -1.08 -7.58 -14.57
CA THR A 223 -1.06 -8.87 -15.28
C THR A 223 -0.35 -8.68 -16.62
N ARG A 224 0.71 -9.45 -16.84
CA ARG A 224 1.47 -9.44 -18.09
C ARG A 224 1.43 -10.81 -18.73
N VAL A 225 1.20 -10.84 -20.03
CA VAL A 225 1.27 -12.05 -20.85
C VAL A 225 2.34 -11.84 -21.91
N LEU A 226 3.45 -12.54 -21.77
CA LEU A 226 4.60 -12.48 -22.69
C LEU A 226 4.67 -13.78 -23.49
N THR A 227 4.75 -13.66 -24.81
CA THR A 227 5.00 -14.78 -25.73
C THR A 227 6.42 -14.67 -26.25
N GLU A 228 7.20 -15.73 -26.04
CA GLU A 228 8.55 -15.86 -26.58
C GLU A 228 8.49 -16.19 -28.08
N THR A 229 9.18 -15.38 -28.88
CA THR A 229 9.30 -15.54 -30.34
C THR A 229 10.77 -15.60 -30.73
N PRO A 230 11.12 -16.09 -31.94
CA PRO A 230 12.51 -16.05 -32.42
C PRO A 230 13.13 -14.64 -32.45
N SER A 231 12.29 -13.60 -32.53
CA SER A 231 12.69 -12.18 -32.55
C SER A 231 12.70 -11.51 -31.17
N GLY A 232 12.37 -12.22 -30.09
CA GLY A 232 12.24 -11.68 -28.73
C GLY A 232 10.85 -11.89 -28.14
N PHE A 233 10.49 -11.11 -27.11
CA PHE A 233 9.19 -11.20 -26.46
C PHE A 233 8.20 -10.21 -27.06
N ILE A 234 6.96 -10.67 -27.28
CA ILE A 234 5.79 -9.82 -27.52
C ILE A 234 4.80 -10.03 -26.39
N GLY A 235 4.03 -9.02 -26.00
CA GLY A 235 3.08 -9.24 -24.94
C GLY A 235 2.11 -8.11 -24.68
N ASP A 236 1.10 -8.47 -23.90
CA ASP A 236 0.06 -7.58 -23.42
C ASP A 236 0.24 -7.36 -21.92
N ALA A 237 -0.14 -6.16 -21.46
CA ALA A 237 -0.17 -5.81 -20.04
C ALA A 237 -1.55 -5.23 -19.69
N GLU A 238 -2.11 -5.71 -18.59
CA GLU A 238 -3.35 -5.21 -18.00
C GLU A 238 -3.07 -4.79 -16.57
N ILE A 239 -3.30 -3.50 -16.28
CA ILE A 239 -3.11 -2.92 -14.97
C ILE A 239 -4.49 -2.55 -14.44
N MET A 240 -4.89 -3.16 -13.33
CA MET A 240 -6.16 -2.89 -12.66
C MET A 240 -5.92 -2.21 -11.32
N LEU A 241 -6.51 -1.03 -11.15
CA LEU A 241 -6.52 -0.29 -9.88
C LEU A 241 -7.90 -0.40 -9.24
N THR A 242 -7.94 -0.86 -8.00
CA THR A 242 -9.14 -0.89 -7.17
C THR A 242 -8.89 -0.13 -5.87
N LEU A 243 -9.84 0.71 -5.47
CA LEU A 243 -9.85 1.37 -4.17
C LEU A 243 -10.95 0.77 -3.31
N THR A 244 -10.68 0.56 -2.02
CA THR A 244 -11.64 0.03 -1.05
C THR A 244 -11.53 0.82 0.26
N SER A 245 -12.66 1.07 0.93
CA SER A 245 -12.70 1.74 2.23
C SER A 245 -13.02 0.77 3.37
N GLY A 246 -12.57 1.10 4.58
CA GLY A 246 -12.88 0.38 5.83
C GLY A 246 -11.83 -0.64 6.26
N VAL A 247 -10.85 -0.97 5.42
CA VAL A 247 -9.85 -2.02 5.69
C VAL A 247 -8.46 -1.53 5.30
N LEU A 248 -7.44 -1.89 6.09
CA LEU A 248 -6.03 -1.82 5.71
C LEU A 248 -5.56 -3.20 5.23
N PRO A 249 -4.61 -3.33 4.30
CA PRO A 249 -4.14 -4.63 3.82
C PRO A 249 -3.61 -5.50 4.97
N ARG A 250 -2.87 -4.86 5.89
CA ARG A 250 -2.34 -5.43 7.11
C ARG A 250 -2.28 -4.37 8.21
N GLU A 251 -2.39 -4.77 9.47
CA GLU A 251 -2.04 -3.93 10.63
C GLU A 251 -0.51 -3.92 10.88
N GLN A 252 0.27 -4.23 9.84
CA GLN A 252 1.72 -4.20 9.81
C GLN A 252 2.17 -3.03 8.92
N TRP A 253 3.13 -2.26 9.42
CA TRP A 253 3.64 -1.05 8.76
C TRP A 253 5.15 -1.17 8.53
N VAL A 254 5.59 -1.02 7.29
CA VAL A 254 6.97 -1.27 6.88
C VAL A 254 7.75 0.05 6.83
N VAL A 255 8.89 0.08 7.50
CA VAL A 255 9.91 1.14 7.40
C VAL A 255 11.13 0.59 6.64
N LEU A 256 11.71 1.37 5.72
CA LEU A 256 12.94 0.95 5.05
C LEU A 256 14.17 1.07 5.94
N SER A 257 15.05 0.08 5.89
CA SER A 257 16.37 0.10 6.50
C SER A 257 17.47 -0.34 5.51
N PRO A 258 18.52 0.47 5.29
CA PRO A 258 18.71 1.80 5.86
C PRO A 258 17.66 2.79 5.33
N PRO A 259 17.36 3.87 6.08
CA PRO A 259 16.50 4.93 5.58
C PRO A 259 17.04 5.45 4.24
N LEU A 260 16.13 5.80 3.32
CA LEU A 260 16.53 6.43 2.05
C LEU A 260 17.38 7.69 2.36
N PRO A 261 18.41 8.00 1.56
CA PRO A 261 19.22 9.20 1.74
C PRO A 261 18.34 10.44 1.88
N SER A 262 18.66 11.34 2.81
CA SER A 262 17.93 12.59 3.01
C SER A 262 17.87 13.38 1.69
N GLY A 263 16.66 13.56 1.16
CA GLY A 263 16.41 14.17 -0.17
C GLY A 263 15.91 13.20 -1.25
N GLN A 264 16.00 11.88 -1.00
CA GLN A 264 15.21 10.85 -1.68
C GLN A 264 13.98 10.45 -0.87
N HIS A 265 13.48 11.36 -0.01
CA HIS A 265 12.04 11.35 0.23
C HIS A 265 11.44 11.38 -1.16
N VAL A 266 10.74 10.30 -1.53
CA VAL A 266 9.94 10.31 -2.75
C VAL A 266 9.12 11.58 -2.60
N ASN A 267 9.44 12.62 -3.39
CA ASN A 267 8.66 13.84 -3.45
C ASN A 267 7.30 13.34 -3.96
N ARG A 268 6.43 12.95 -3.03
CA ARG A 268 5.07 12.51 -3.26
C ARG A 268 4.24 13.76 -2.96
N PRO A 269 4.08 14.69 -3.90
CA PRO A 269 3.06 15.72 -3.73
C PRO A 269 1.72 15.01 -3.65
N GLY A 270 1.24 14.78 -2.42
CA GLY A 270 0.01 14.05 -2.13
C GLY A 270 0.21 12.54 -1.97
N GLY A 271 0.54 12.11 -0.76
CA GLY A 271 0.11 10.87 -0.09
C GLY A 271 0.07 9.54 -0.86
N PHE A 272 0.62 8.49 -0.23
CA PHE A 272 0.23 7.09 -0.42
C PHE A 272 0.31 6.42 -1.79
N PHE A 273 1.34 6.64 -2.61
CA PHE A 273 1.51 5.74 -3.75
C PHE A 273 2.96 5.41 -4.04
N MET A 274 3.32 4.13 -3.90
CA MET A 274 4.38 3.62 -4.75
C MET A 274 3.96 3.88 -6.20
N ARG A 275 4.84 4.55 -6.95
CA ARG A 275 4.84 4.34 -8.40
C ARG A 275 4.86 2.83 -8.58
N PRO A 276 3.87 2.20 -9.25
CA PRO A 276 4.18 0.91 -9.82
C PRO A 276 5.46 1.16 -10.60
N THR A 277 6.54 0.49 -10.21
CA THR A 277 7.74 0.47 -11.03
C THR A 277 7.31 -0.29 -12.27
N LEU A 278 6.65 0.40 -13.20
CA LEU A 278 6.69 0.02 -14.58
C LEU A 278 8.17 0.01 -14.86
N LEU A 279 8.74 -1.19 -14.86
CA LEU A 279 9.96 -1.49 -15.58
C LEU A 279 9.68 -0.97 -16.98
N THR A 280 10.06 0.28 -17.24
CA THR A 280 10.05 0.87 -18.57
C THR A 280 10.72 -0.18 -19.44
N PRO A 281 10.07 -0.69 -20.49
CA PRO A 281 10.76 -1.56 -21.43
C PRO A 281 11.93 -0.73 -21.94
N GLY A 282 13.13 -1.06 -21.46
CA GLY A 282 14.34 -0.34 -21.81
C GLY A 282 14.42 -0.28 -23.32
N ASN A 283 14.58 0.94 -23.85
CA ASN A 283 14.74 1.23 -25.27
C ASN A 283 15.46 0.10 -26.01
N GLY A 284 14.69 -0.76 -26.69
CA GLY A 284 15.17 -1.77 -27.64
C GLY A 284 16.20 -2.81 -27.12
N VAL A 285 16.45 -2.92 -25.81
CA VAL A 285 17.34 -3.95 -25.26
C VAL A 285 16.55 -4.76 -24.25
N PRO A 286 16.34 -6.07 -24.47
CA PRO A 286 15.68 -6.91 -23.49
C PRO A 286 16.53 -6.89 -22.21
N VAL A 287 16.04 -6.21 -21.18
CA VAL A 287 16.53 -6.42 -19.82
C VAL A 287 16.16 -7.87 -19.51
N PRO A 288 17.13 -8.76 -19.21
CA PRO A 288 16.81 -10.08 -18.75
C PRO A 288 16.00 -9.90 -17.47
N ILE A 289 14.73 -10.32 -17.50
CA ILE A 289 14.01 -10.61 -16.27
C ILE A 289 14.92 -11.60 -15.53
N PRO A 290 15.41 -11.29 -14.31
CA PRO A 290 16.16 -12.28 -13.56
C PRO A 290 15.17 -13.40 -13.23
N LEU A 291 15.20 -14.45 -14.05
CA LEU A 291 14.57 -15.72 -13.75
C LEU A 291 15.32 -16.26 -12.53
N ILE A 292 14.75 -16.00 -11.35
CA ILE A 292 15.14 -16.71 -10.14
C ILE A 292 14.77 -18.17 -10.40
N ARG A 293 15.80 -19.01 -10.61
CA ARG A 293 15.68 -20.46 -10.67
C ARG A 293 15.58 -21.05 -9.28
#